data_AF-A0A9P6T5Y0-F1
#
_entry.id   AF-A0A9P6T5Y0-F1
#
_cell.length_a   1.000
_cell.length_b   1.000
_cell.length_c   1.000
_cell.angle_alpha   90.00
_cell.angle_beta   90.00
_cell.angle_gamma   90.00
#
_symmetry.space_group_name_H-M   'P 1'
#
loop_
_entity.id
_entity.type
_entity.pdbx_description
1 polymer ?
#
loop_
_entity_poly.entity_id
_entity_poly.type
_entity_poly.pdbx_seq_one_letter_code
_entity_poly.pdbx_strand_id
1 'polypeptide(L)'
;YLKMLHKIDAHSDDEYNPKRDMYIVKTLPFRSAKAGQFMQRVDDHMLKSKQLARRPDQKRTRLRPLCPQPSVFTKPPKGLPLDFYNVTWFNEALSNSQKQDIADIHLVMFLPDATHSLLGKAHPDEKLSDKKFTQKVLG
;
A
#
# COMPACT_ATOMS: atom_id res chain seq x y z
N TYR A 1 -1.61 6.26 -8.14
CA TYR A 1 -1.81 5.90 -6.72
C TYR A 1 -2.96 6.61 -6.00
N LEU A 2 -3.38 7.83 -6.37
CA LEU A 2 -4.50 8.52 -5.70
C LEU A 2 -5.80 7.68 -5.68
N LYS A 3 -6.12 6.99 -6.78
CA LYS A 3 -7.27 6.06 -6.85
C LYS A 3 -7.23 4.98 -5.77
N MET A 4 -6.05 4.46 -5.44
CA MET A 4 -5.86 3.50 -4.36
C MET A 4 -6.04 4.16 -2.99
N LEU A 5 -5.50 5.37 -2.79
CA LEU A 5 -5.69 6.10 -1.53
C LEU A 5 -7.14 6.48 -1.24
N HIS A 6 -8.00 6.61 -2.26
CA HIS A 6 -9.44 6.81 -2.07
C HIS A 6 -10.19 5.53 -1.67
N LYS A 7 -9.58 4.35 -1.79
CA LYS A 7 -10.18 3.07 -1.41
C LYS A 7 -9.83 2.75 0.04
N ILE A 8 -10.81 2.89 0.93
CA ILE A 8 -10.63 2.68 2.38
C ILE A 8 -10.17 1.24 2.68
N ASP A 9 -10.67 0.27 1.93
CA ASP A 9 -10.28 -1.15 2.01
C ASP A 9 -8.85 -1.44 1.51
N ALA A 10 -8.16 -0.45 0.93
CA ALA A 10 -6.74 -0.54 0.59
C ALA A 10 -5.81 -0.09 1.74
N HIS A 11 -6.35 0.53 2.78
CA HIS A 11 -5.58 1.16 3.87
C HIS A 11 -5.05 0.12 4.87
N SER A 12 -4.23 0.58 5.82
CA SER A 12 -3.80 -0.28 6.91
C SER A 12 -4.97 -0.64 7.81
N ASP A 13 -4.92 -1.86 8.35
CA ASP A 13 -5.79 -2.25 9.45
C ASP A 13 -4.99 -2.05 10.75
N ASP A 14 -5.53 -1.24 11.65
CA ASP A 14 -4.85 -0.76 12.84
C ASP A 14 -5.74 -1.08 14.05
N GLU A 15 -5.32 -2.04 14.87
CA GLU A 15 -6.05 -2.41 16.10
C GLU A 15 -5.42 -1.73 17.33
N TYR A 16 -6.23 -1.07 18.15
CA TYR A 16 -5.73 -0.45 19.37
C TYR A 16 -5.34 -1.47 20.44
N ASN A 17 -4.16 -1.31 21.04
CA ASN A 17 -3.69 -2.11 22.14
C ASN A 17 -3.62 -1.27 23.43
N PRO A 18 -4.53 -1.50 24.40
CA PRO A 18 -4.60 -0.70 25.63
C PRO A 18 -3.39 -0.90 26.55
N LYS A 19 -2.72 -2.06 26.49
CA LYS A 19 -1.53 -2.34 27.33
C LYS A 19 -0.32 -1.52 26.91
N ARG A 20 -0.26 -1.11 25.64
CA ARG A 20 0.85 -0.37 25.05
C ARG A 20 0.49 1.07 24.68
N ASP A 21 -0.77 1.45 24.87
CA ASP A 21 -1.34 2.73 24.43
C ASP A 21 -0.99 3.11 22.98
N MET A 22 -1.11 2.13 22.07
CA MET A 22 -0.74 2.31 20.67
C MET A 22 -1.55 1.39 19.76
N TYR A 23 -1.60 1.75 18.47
CA TYR A 23 -2.24 0.96 17.43
C TYR A 23 -1.25 -0.03 16.83
N ILE A 24 -1.62 -1.30 16.75
CA ILE A 24 -0.82 -2.34 16.10
C ILE A 24 -1.30 -2.48 14.66
N VAL A 25 -0.39 -2.25 13.72
CA VAL A 25 -0.65 -2.44 12.29
C VAL A 25 -0.72 -3.93 12.01
N LYS A 26 -1.86 -4.39 11.51
CA LYS A 26 -2.10 -5.78 11.14
C LYS A 26 -1.65 -6.07 9.71
N THR A 27 -1.21 -7.29 9.53
CA THR A 27 -0.78 -7.85 8.26
C THR A 27 -2.01 -8.30 7.48
N LEU A 28 -2.25 -7.66 6.34
CA LEU A 28 -3.24 -8.10 5.36
C LEU A 28 -2.57 -9.12 4.44
N PRO A 29 -3.02 -10.39 4.40
CA PRO A 29 -2.34 -11.45 3.64
C PRO A 29 -2.33 -11.18 2.13
N PHE A 30 -3.33 -10.47 1.64
CA PHE A 30 -3.47 -10.11 0.24
C PHE A 30 -2.59 -8.95 -0.19
N ARG A 31 -2.01 -8.17 0.73
CA ARG A 31 -1.27 -6.94 0.38
C ARG A 31 0.21 -7.24 0.14
N SER A 32 0.74 -6.75 -0.97
CA SER A 32 2.14 -6.91 -1.33
C SER A 32 3.08 -6.12 -0.41
N ALA A 33 4.34 -6.54 -0.31
CA ALA A 33 5.37 -5.79 0.40
C ALA A 33 5.59 -4.39 -0.21
N LYS A 34 5.50 -4.28 -1.55
CA LYS A 34 5.60 -3.00 -2.27
C LYS A 34 4.48 -2.04 -1.88
N ALA A 35 3.24 -2.52 -1.80
CA ALA A 35 2.13 -1.71 -1.32
C ALA A 35 2.35 -1.24 0.13
N GLY A 36 2.84 -2.14 0.99
CA GLY A 36 3.23 -1.79 2.36
C GLY A 36 4.29 -0.68 2.41
N GLN A 37 5.40 -0.84 1.67
CA GLN A 37 6.46 0.17 1.58
C GLN A 37 5.95 1.51 1.05
N PHE A 38 5.15 1.50 -0.02
CA PHE A 38 4.58 2.72 -0.59
C PHE A 38 3.70 3.47 0.42
N MET A 39 2.83 2.77 1.17
CA MET A 39 2.01 3.39 2.21
C MET A 39 2.88 4.06 3.29
N GLN A 40 4.02 3.47 3.65
CA GLN A 40 4.97 4.10 4.57
C GLN A 40 5.54 5.39 3.99
N ARG A 41 5.88 5.39 2.69
CA ARG A 41 6.36 6.59 2.01
C ARG A 41 5.30 7.70 1.96
N VAL A 42 4.02 7.35 1.82
CA VAL A 42 2.91 8.30 1.94
C VAL A 42 2.83 8.88 3.36
N ASP A 43 2.89 8.05 4.40
CA ASP A 43 2.87 8.48 5.80
C ASP A 43 4.01 9.46 6.13
N ASP A 44 5.22 9.16 5.64
CA ASP A 44 6.41 10.00 5.79
C ASP A 44 6.26 11.33 5.05
N HIS A 45 5.76 11.29 3.81
CA HIS A 45 5.53 12.48 3.01
C HIS A 45 4.49 13.40 3.68
N MET A 46 3.41 12.83 4.19
CA MET A 46 2.41 13.57 4.97
C MET A 46 3.00 14.16 6.26
N LEU A 47 3.89 13.44 6.95
CA LEU A 47 4.56 13.95 8.15
C LEU A 47 5.41 15.20 7.81
N LYS A 48 6.25 15.11 6.78
CA LYS A 48 7.07 16.23 6.30
C LYS A 48 6.21 17.43 5.90
N SER A 49 5.11 17.18 5.19
CA SER A 49 4.16 18.24 4.80
C SER A 49 3.55 18.96 6.01
N LYS A 50 3.14 18.23 7.05
CA LYS A 50 2.61 18.83 8.29
C LYS A 50 3.65 19.67 9.03
N GLN A 51 4.89 19.18 9.11
CA GLN A 51 6.01 19.90 9.73
C GLN A 51 6.27 21.23 9.02
N LEU A 52 6.31 21.23 7.69
CA LEU A 52 6.46 22.44 6.87
C LEU A 52 5.29 23.42 7.07
N ALA A 53 4.07 22.90 7.21
CA ALA A 53 2.87 23.70 7.48
C ALA A 53 2.74 24.17 8.95
N ARG A 54 3.70 23.84 9.83
CA ARG A 54 3.67 24.12 11.29
C ARG A 54 2.38 23.65 11.97
N ARG A 55 1.77 22.57 11.47
CA ARG A 55 0.57 21.99 12.06
C ARG A 55 0.96 20.95 13.11
N PRO A 56 0.28 20.94 14.28
CA PRO A 56 0.53 19.93 15.31
C PRO A 56 0.27 18.53 14.77
N ASP A 57 1.13 17.57 15.15
CA ASP A 57 0.98 16.19 14.73
C ASP A 57 0.04 15.43 15.68
N GLN A 58 -1.21 15.28 15.27
CA GLN A 58 -2.21 14.46 15.97
C GLN A 58 -2.18 12.99 15.53
N LYS A 59 -1.02 12.46 15.14
CA LYS A 59 -0.92 11.07 14.68
C LYS A 59 -1.13 10.10 15.84
N ARG A 60 -1.88 9.04 15.55
CA ARG A 60 -1.92 7.85 16.41
C ARG A 60 -0.53 7.21 16.44
N THR A 61 -0.03 6.87 17.62
CA THR A 61 1.18 6.05 17.75
C THR A 61 0.88 4.67 17.16
N ARG A 62 1.61 4.29 16.11
CA ARG A 62 1.46 3.00 15.42
C ARG A 62 2.71 2.16 15.59
N LEU A 63 2.52 0.87 15.88
CA LEU A 63 3.57 -0.13 15.94
C LEU A 63 3.39 -1.11 14.79
N ARG A 64 4.44 -1.27 13.98
CA ARG A 64 4.59 -2.40 13.06
C ARG A 64 5.32 -3.52 13.82
N PRO A 65 4.63 -4.62 14.18
CA PRO A 65 5.26 -5.68 14.96
C PRO A 65 6.31 -6.41 14.11
N LEU A 66 7.42 -6.82 14.75
CA LEU A 66 8.46 -7.63 14.11
C LEU A 66 7.90 -8.97 13.61
N CYS A 67 7.06 -9.59 14.42
CA CYS A 67 6.28 -10.76 14.02
C CYS A 67 4.95 -10.28 13.41
N PRO A 68 4.65 -10.63 12.14
CA PRO A 68 3.37 -10.31 11.51
C PRO A 68 2.18 -10.73 12.38
N GLN A 69 1.23 -9.83 12.57
CA GLN A 69 -0.04 -10.14 13.24
C GLN A 69 -1.15 -10.12 12.20
N PRO A 70 -1.77 -11.27 11.88
CA PRO A 70 -2.78 -11.31 10.83
C PRO A 70 -3.97 -10.41 11.19
N SER A 71 -4.49 -9.71 10.19
CA SER A 71 -5.75 -8.98 10.29
C SER A 71 -6.94 -9.93 10.28
N VAL A 72 -8.01 -9.56 10.99
CA VAL A 72 -9.32 -10.21 10.87
C VAL A 72 -10.02 -9.88 9.54
N PHE A 73 -9.62 -8.78 8.89
CA PHE A 73 -10.13 -8.40 7.58
C PHE A 73 -9.40 -9.18 6.48
N THR A 74 -10.09 -10.18 5.94
CA THR A 74 -9.56 -11.05 4.87
C THR A 74 -9.99 -10.62 3.48
N LYS A 75 -10.99 -9.72 3.37
CA LYS A 75 -11.57 -9.31 2.10
C LYS A 75 -10.63 -8.30 1.39
N PRO A 76 -10.11 -8.63 0.19
CA PRO A 76 -9.25 -7.72 -0.55
C PRO A 76 -10.09 -6.61 -1.21
N PRO A 77 -9.51 -5.41 -1.40
CA PRO A 77 -10.08 -4.40 -2.28
C PRO A 77 -10.14 -4.93 -3.72
N LYS A 78 -11.19 -4.57 -4.48
CA LYS A 78 -11.31 -4.92 -5.90
C LYS A 78 -10.84 -3.80 -6.80
N GLY A 79 -10.41 -4.11 -8.03
CA GLY A 79 -10.00 -3.16 -9.05
C GLY A 79 -8.80 -2.31 -8.65
N LEU A 80 -7.87 -2.88 -7.86
CA LEU A 80 -6.55 -2.28 -7.67
C LEU A 80 -5.56 -2.86 -8.69
N PRO A 81 -4.47 -2.13 -8.98
CA PRO A 81 -3.38 -2.62 -9.82
C PRO A 81 -2.83 -3.97 -9.33
N LEU A 82 -2.36 -4.79 -10.26
CA LEU A 82 -1.86 -6.14 -10.00
C LEU A 82 -0.80 -6.21 -8.89
N ASP A 83 0.11 -5.24 -8.88
CA ASP A 83 1.24 -5.16 -7.94
C ASP A 83 0.85 -4.70 -6.52
N PHE A 84 -0.42 -4.38 -6.28
CA PHE A 84 -0.99 -4.26 -4.94
C PHE A 84 -1.10 -5.61 -4.24
N TYR A 85 -1.37 -6.67 -4.98
CA TYR A 85 -1.63 -7.97 -4.38
C TYR A 85 -0.34 -8.75 -4.14
N ASN A 86 -0.27 -9.45 -3.01
CA ASN A 86 0.82 -10.37 -2.72
C ASN A 86 0.79 -11.51 -3.76
N VAL A 87 1.93 -11.78 -4.41
CA VAL A 87 2.01 -12.73 -5.54
C VAL A 87 1.64 -14.16 -5.11
N THR A 88 2.14 -14.62 -3.96
CA THR A 88 1.83 -15.96 -3.42
C THR A 88 0.35 -16.09 -3.13
N TRP A 89 -0.20 -15.15 -2.36
CA TRP A 89 -1.64 -15.12 -2.05
C TRP A 89 -2.49 -15.04 -3.31
N PHE A 90 -2.13 -14.16 -4.26
CA PHE A 90 -2.89 -13.95 -5.49
C PHE A 90 -2.91 -15.20 -6.36
N ASN A 91 -1.80 -15.95 -6.41
CA ASN A 91 -1.70 -17.13 -7.26
C ASN A 91 -2.29 -18.40 -6.64
N GLU A 92 -2.11 -18.58 -5.34
CA GLU A 92 -2.45 -19.82 -4.63
C GLU A 92 -3.85 -19.77 -3.99
N ALA A 93 -4.30 -18.60 -3.52
CA ALA A 93 -5.57 -18.48 -2.80
C ALA A 93 -6.77 -18.16 -3.70
N LEU A 94 -6.55 -17.72 -4.94
CA LEU A 94 -7.61 -17.27 -5.86
C LEU A 94 -7.75 -18.20 -7.07
N SER A 95 -8.99 -18.46 -7.46
CA SER A 95 -9.31 -19.05 -8.77
C SER A 95 -9.08 -18.04 -9.90
N ASN A 96 -8.96 -18.51 -11.14
CA ASN A 96 -8.78 -17.61 -12.30
C ASN A 96 -9.91 -16.58 -12.45
N SER A 97 -11.15 -16.95 -12.14
CA SER A 97 -12.28 -16.02 -12.15
C SER A 97 -12.14 -14.94 -11.07
N GLN A 98 -11.71 -15.31 -9.86
CA GLN A 98 -11.47 -14.35 -8.78
C GLN A 98 -10.31 -13.41 -9.10
N LYS A 99 -9.23 -13.91 -9.72
CA LYS A 99 -8.10 -13.08 -10.15
C LYS A 99 -8.56 -11.96 -11.10
N GLN A 100 -9.43 -12.28 -12.06
CA GLN A 100 -9.99 -11.32 -13.02
C GLN A 100 -10.96 -10.31 -12.38
N ASP A 101 -11.75 -10.74 -11.39
CA ASP A 101 -12.71 -9.87 -10.69
C ASP A 101 -12.03 -8.96 -9.65
N ILE A 102 -10.93 -9.40 -9.04
CA ILE A 102 -10.27 -8.67 -7.95
C ILE A 102 -9.24 -7.67 -8.48
N ALA A 103 -8.36 -8.05 -9.41
CA ALA A 103 -7.25 -7.19 -9.82
C ALA A 103 -7.43 -6.60 -11.21
N ASP A 104 -6.96 -5.37 -11.39
CA ASP A 104 -6.68 -4.83 -12.73
C ASP A 104 -5.33 -5.38 -13.21
N ILE A 105 -5.39 -6.49 -13.96
CA ILE A 105 -4.20 -7.18 -14.47
C ILE A 105 -3.45 -6.39 -15.56
N HIS A 106 -4.05 -5.32 -16.07
CA HIS A 106 -3.47 -4.46 -17.10
C HIS A 106 -2.86 -3.19 -16.52
N LEU A 107 -2.68 -3.14 -15.20
CA LEU A 107 -2.15 -1.97 -14.52
C LEU A 107 -1.18 -2.37 -13.41
N VAL A 108 -0.07 -1.65 -13.36
CA VAL A 108 0.85 -1.63 -12.21
C VAL A 108 1.08 -0.18 -11.78
N MET A 109 1.47 0.00 -10.53
CA MET A 109 1.48 1.32 -9.89
C MET A 109 2.72 1.61 -9.06
N PHE A 110 3.35 0.59 -8.48
CA PHE A 110 4.52 0.76 -7.63
C PHE A 110 5.79 0.66 -8.45
N LEU A 111 6.77 1.50 -8.09
CA LEU A 111 8.14 1.33 -8.56
C LEU A 111 8.63 -0.09 -8.21
N PRO A 112 9.57 -0.67 -8.99
CA PRO A 112 10.20 -1.94 -8.65
C PRO A 112 10.73 -1.96 -7.21
N ASP A 113 11.29 -0.83 -6.78
CA ASP A 113 11.60 -0.53 -5.39
C ASP A 113 10.75 0.67 -4.91
N ALA A 114 9.71 0.37 -4.13
CA ALA A 114 8.77 1.37 -3.62
C ALA A 114 9.38 2.30 -2.57
N THR A 115 10.57 2.02 -2.04
CA THR A 115 11.25 2.92 -1.08
C THR A 115 11.69 4.23 -1.75
N HIS A 116 11.93 4.20 -3.06
CA HIS A 116 12.26 5.38 -3.86
C HIS A 116 11.06 6.28 -4.17
N SER A 117 9.84 5.87 -3.79
CA SER A 117 8.66 6.66 -4.05
C SER A 117 8.57 7.91 -3.18
N LEU A 118 8.01 9.00 -3.72
CA LEU A 118 7.68 10.24 -2.99
C LEU A 118 8.89 10.86 -2.25
N LEU A 119 10.09 10.71 -2.80
CA LEU A 119 11.30 11.36 -2.29
C LEU A 119 11.34 12.83 -2.72
N GLY A 120 12.23 13.62 -2.10
CA GLY A 120 12.38 15.04 -2.46
C GLY A 120 12.76 15.27 -3.92
N LYS A 121 13.49 14.32 -4.52
CA LYS A 121 13.70 14.22 -5.96
C LYS A 121 12.86 13.06 -6.49
N ALA A 122 11.85 13.39 -7.30
CA ALA A 122 10.96 12.40 -7.91
C ALA A 122 11.75 11.41 -8.78
N HIS A 123 11.41 10.13 -8.68
CA HIS A 123 11.97 9.10 -9.54
C HIS A 123 11.49 9.34 -10.99
N PRO A 124 12.33 9.12 -12.04
CA PRO A 124 11.93 9.38 -13.42
C PRO A 124 10.60 8.72 -13.82
N ASP A 125 10.38 7.49 -13.33
CA ASP A 125 9.18 6.72 -13.65
C ASP A 125 7.90 7.26 -12.98
N GLU A 126 8.00 8.05 -11.90
CA GLU A 126 6.83 8.69 -11.29
C GLU A 126 6.23 9.78 -12.19
N LYS A 127 6.98 10.25 -13.19
CA LYS A 127 6.52 11.23 -14.18
C LYS A 127 5.83 10.59 -15.38
N LEU A 128 5.90 9.26 -15.50
CA LEU A 128 5.23 8.54 -16.58
C LEU A 128 3.73 8.49 -16.30
N SER A 129 2.95 8.47 -17.38
CA SER A 129 1.54 8.12 -17.26
C SER A 129 1.40 6.64 -16.89
N ASP A 130 0.30 6.28 -16.23
CA ASP A 130 -0.01 4.89 -15.86
C ASP A 130 0.18 3.91 -17.04
N LYS A 131 -0.23 4.31 -18.25
CA LYS A 131 -0.07 3.52 -19.48
C LYS A 131 1.41 3.30 -19.83
N LYS A 132 2.23 4.36 -19.85
CA LYS A 132 3.66 4.27 -20.18
C LYS A 132 4.43 3.50 -19.12
N PHE A 133 4.09 3.73 -17.85
CA PHE A 133 4.70 3.00 -16.74
C PHE A 133 4.38 1.51 -16.81
N THR A 134 3.10 1.17 -16.99
CA THR A 134 2.68 -0.23 -17.12
C THR A 134 3.36 -0.92 -18.30
N GLN A 135 3.41 -0.27 -19.47
CA GLN A 135 4.11 -0.81 -20.63
C GLN A 135 5.59 -1.07 -20.34
N LYS A 136 6.25 -0.19 -19.58
CA LYS A 136 7.67 -0.36 -19.20
C LYS A 136 7.89 -1.57 -18.27
N VAL A 137 6.91 -1.90 -17.43
CA VAL A 137 7.05 -2.93 -16.39
C VAL A 137 6.54 -4.30 -16.85
N LEU A 138 5.45 -4.33 -17.63
CA LEU A 138 4.80 -5.55 -18.10
C LEU A 138 5.09 -5.90 -19.56
N GLY A 139 5.52 -4.93 -20.37
CA GLY A 139 5.85 -5.10 -21.79
C GLY A 139 7.33 -5.36 -22.00
#